data_AF-A0A0D8XY18-F1
#
_entry.id   AF-A0A0D8XY18-F1
#
_cell.length_a   1.000
_cell.length_b   1.000
_cell.length_c   1.000
_cell.angle_alpha   90.00
_cell.angle_beta   90.00
_cell.angle_gamma   90.00
#
_symmetry.space_group_name_H-M   'P 1'
#
loop_
_entity.id
_entity.type
_entity.pdbx_description
1 polymer ?
#
loop_
_entity_poly.entity_id
_entity_poly.type
_entity_poly.pdbx_seq_one_letter_code
_entity_poly.pdbx_strand_id
1 'polypeptide(L)'
;LILDEFYWSLRDTYFPTWCFIQTYISVIIRCFGVLLITFHRYLTMCRSHTRIEQFVNVSHRWTLPFLQWIIPLIYSIPFFTITDVQFDSKDSFNMLAEQEEITLATFMTAVFLTVSFSMCSFCYGSILKFLINNRYNANVAIKRELRLCVELLGLFVAHALLFVFHVMLMIFSLERNDGPVFTLRSVFPVITGFMSYINVWLMFIFNTDMRNKILHIISCHENMSCILNKVIVKISQGTETTRIRTFA
;
A
#
# COMPACT_ATOMS: atom_id res chain seq x y z
N LEU A 1 20.00 -13.96 -17.53
CA LEU A 1 21.10 -14.94 -17.34
C LEU A 1 21.68 -14.91 -15.92
N ILE A 2 22.40 -13.87 -15.48
CA ILE A 2 23.00 -13.85 -14.11
C ILE A 2 21.93 -13.87 -13.01
N LEU A 3 20.85 -13.11 -13.17
CA LEU A 3 19.73 -13.10 -12.22
C LEU A 3 18.99 -14.44 -12.19
N ASP A 4 18.75 -15.04 -13.34
CA ASP A 4 18.04 -16.31 -13.44
C ASP A 4 18.83 -17.44 -12.76
N GLU A 5 20.16 -17.46 -12.90
CA GLU A 5 21.02 -18.39 -12.18
C GLU A 5 21.03 -18.15 -10.67
N PHE A 6 21.04 -16.89 -10.25
CA PHE A 6 20.94 -16.53 -8.84
C PHE A 6 19.62 -17.00 -8.22
N TYR A 7 18.48 -16.69 -8.84
CA TYR A 7 17.16 -17.13 -8.34
C TYR A 7 17.00 -18.64 -8.40
N TRP A 8 17.52 -19.30 -9.44
CA TRP A 8 17.50 -20.75 -9.54
C TRP A 8 18.34 -21.42 -8.44
N SER A 9 19.47 -20.83 -8.03
CA SER A 9 20.27 -21.33 -6.91
C SER A 9 19.53 -21.27 -5.56
N LEU A 10 18.51 -20.41 -5.45
CA LEU A 10 17.67 -20.27 -4.26
C LEU A 10 16.48 -21.23 -4.25
N ARG A 11 16.30 -22.07 -5.29
CA ARG A 11 15.14 -22.96 -5.45
C ARG A 11 14.87 -23.87 -4.26
N ASP A 12 15.92 -24.45 -3.69
CA ASP A 12 15.80 -25.42 -2.59
C ASP A 12 15.92 -24.74 -1.21
N THR A 13 15.98 -23.41 -1.17
CA THR A 13 15.97 -22.62 0.07
C THR A 13 14.54 -22.23 0.45
N TYR A 14 14.32 -21.68 1.65
CA TYR A 14 13.00 -21.16 2.06
C TYR A 14 12.54 -19.91 1.27
N PHE A 15 13.36 -19.41 0.33
CA PHE A 15 13.08 -18.20 -0.41
C PHE A 15 11.78 -18.24 -1.25
N PRO A 16 11.48 -19.29 -2.05
CA PRO A 16 10.24 -19.34 -2.84
C PRO A 16 9.00 -19.38 -1.93
N THR A 17 9.07 -20.16 -0.86
CA THR A 17 8.03 -20.25 0.18
C THR A 17 7.80 -18.90 0.85
N TRP A 18 8.87 -18.17 1.19
CA TRP A 18 8.76 -16.82 1.72
C TRP A 18 8.10 -15.85 0.73
N CYS A 19 8.49 -15.85 -0.55
CA CYS A 19 7.87 -15.00 -1.57
C CYS A 19 6.37 -15.29 -1.72
N PHE A 20 5.98 -16.56 -1.67
CA PHE A 20 4.59 -16.99 -1.70
C PHE A 20 3.80 -16.45 -0.49
N ILE A 21 4.26 -16.76 0.72
CA ILE A 21 3.61 -16.39 1.98
C ILE A 21 3.57 -14.86 2.16
N GLN A 22 4.66 -14.16 1.86
CA GLN A 22 4.81 -12.71 2.01
C GLN A 22 3.71 -11.95 1.28
N THR A 23 3.25 -12.45 0.14
CA THR A 23 2.22 -11.78 -0.65
C THR A 23 0.87 -11.78 0.11
N TYR A 24 0.48 -12.89 0.72
CA TYR A 24 -0.73 -12.99 1.55
C TYR A 24 -0.60 -12.17 2.85
N ILE A 25 0.52 -12.28 3.55
CA ILE A 25 0.79 -11.49 4.77
C ILE A 25 0.68 -9.99 4.48
N SER A 26 1.28 -9.54 3.38
CA SER A 26 1.23 -8.13 2.95
C SER A 26 -0.21 -7.65 2.71
N VAL A 27 -1.08 -8.50 2.14
CA VAL A 27 -2.51 -8.18 1.94
C VAL A 27 -3.21 -8.02 3.29
N ILE A 28 -3.02 -8.96 4.20
CA ILE A 28 -3.64 -8.95 5.54
C ILE A 28 -3.22 -7.70 6.31
N ILE A 29 -1.91 -7.39 6.35
CA ILE A 29 -1.38 -6.18 7.01
C ILE A 29 -1.99 -4.90 6.42
N ARG A 30 -2.04 -4.79 5.08
CA ARG A 30 -2.58 -3.60 4.42
C ARG A 30 -4.07 -3.43 4.69
N CYS A 31 -4.84 -4.51 4.64
CA CYS A 31 -6.28 -4.49 4.88
C CYS A 31 -6.60 -4.15 6.33
N PHE A 32 -5.83 -4.69 7.27
CA PHE A 32 -5.94 -4.31 8.68
C PHE A 32 -5.56 -2.84 8.90
N GLY A 33 -4.55 -2.33 8.20
CA GLY A 33 -4.21 -0.90 8.20
C GLY A 33 -5.37 -0.02 7.76
N VAL A 34 -6.04 -0.36 6.64
CA VAL A 34 -7.24 0.36 6.17
C VAL A 34 -8.36 0.33 7.21
N LEU A 35 -8.59 -0.82 7.84
CA LEU A 35 -9.57 -0.96 8.93
C LEU A 35 -9.23 -0.05 10.12
N LEU A 36 -7.99 -0.08 10.60
CA LEU A 36 -7.55 0.76 11.72
C LEU A 36 -7.71 2.26 11.42
N ILE A 37 -7.32 2.71 10.22
CA ILE A 37 -7.46 4.11 9.81
C ILE A 37 -8.95 4.50 9.76
N THR A 38 -9.79 3.64 9.17
CA THR A 38 -11.24 3.88 9.07
C THR A 38 -11.89 3.93 10.45
N PHE A 39 -11.52 2.99 11.33
CA PHE A 39 -12.04 2.90 12.70
C PHE A 39 -11.62 4.10 13.55
N HIS A 40 -10.35 4.50 13.47
CA HIS A 40 -9.84 5.70 14.14
C HIS A 40 -10.64 6.94 13.72
N ARG A 41 -10.88 7.13 12.41
CA ARG A 41 -11.69 8.23 11.88
C ARG A 41 -13.13 8.18 12.38
N TYR A 42 -13.73 7.00 12.41
CA TYR A 42 -15.08 6.81 12.94
C TYR A 42 -15.16 7.23 14.42
N LEU A 43 -14.19 6.84 15.25
CA LEU A 43 -14.15 7.23 16.65
C LEU A 43 -14.05 8.75 16.82
N THR A 44 -13.11 9.39 16.11
CA THR A 44 -12.89 10.84 16.21
C THR A 44 -14.10 11.66 15.72
N MET A 45 -14.78 11.23 14.65
CA MET A 45 -15.88 12.00 14.06
C MET A 45 -17.26 11.67 14.64
N CYS A 46 -17.59 10.38 14.74
CA CYS A 46 -18.96 9.95 15.08
C CYS A 46 -19.13 9.67 16.58
N ARG A 47 -18.04 9.44 17.32
CA ARG A 47 -18.04 9.07 18.74
C ARG A 47 -17.10 9.97 19.56
N SER A 48 -17.04 11.25 19.20
CA SER A 48 -16.33 12.28 19.97
C SER A 48 -16.77 12.25 21.43
N HIS A 49 -15.82 12.27 22.38
CA HIS A 49 -16.03 12.20 23.84
C HIS A 49 -16.33 10.82 24.45
N THR A 50 -16.14 9.72 23.71
CA THR A 50 -16.23 8.38 24.32
C THR A 50 -14.91 7.98 25.01
N ARG A 51 -14.99 7.13 26.06
CA ARG A 51 -13.80 6.59 26.74
C ARG A 51 -12.82 5.89 25.79
N ILE A 52 -13.34 5.30 24.72
CA ILE A 52 -12.55 4.62 23.68
C ILE A 52 -11.74 5.64 22.87
N GLU A 53 -12.36 6.76 22.48
CA GLU A 53 -11.67 7.85 21.78
C GLU A 53 -10.59 8.50 22.66
N GLN A 54 -10.88 8.72 23.95
CA GLN A 54 -9.88 9.19 24.92
C GLN A 54 -8.72 8.21 25.06
N PHE A 55 -8.99 6.90 25.14
CA PHE A 55 -7.94 5.88 25.21
C PHE A 55 -7.06 5.84 23.96
N VAL A 56 -7.66 5.95 22.77
CA VAL A 56 -6.93 5.98 21.49
C VAL A 56 -6.12 7.27 21.34
N ASN A 57 -6.65 8.41 21.77
CA ASN A 57 -5.94 9.70 21.72
C ASN A 57 -4.83 9.84 22.76
N VAL A 58 -5.01 9.26 23.95
CA VAL A 58 -3.99 9.22 25.02
C VAL A 58 -2.94 8.16 24.71
N SER A 59 -3.29 7.13 23.95
CA SER A 59 -2.34 6.12 23.51
C SER A 59 -1.16 6.73 22.76
N HIS A 60 0.02 6.22 23.08
CA HIS A 60 1.28 6.66 22.51
C HIS A 60 1.24 6.61 20.96
N ARG A 61 1.93 7.54 20.30
CA ARG A 61 1.97 7.68 18.82
C ARG A 61 2.35 6.38 18.08
N TRP A 62 3.00 5.45 18.77
CA TRP A 62 3.44 4.16 18.24
C TRP A 62 2.46 3.00 18.44
N THR A 63 1.42 3.17 19.26
CA THR A 63 0.46 2.09 19.56
C THR A 63 -0.27 1.60 18.31
N LEU A 64 -0.73 2.51 17.45
CA LEU A 64 -1.41 2.14 16.21
C LEU A 64 -0.48 1.41 15.21
N PRO A 65 0.76 1.90 14.94
CA PRO A 65 1.74 1.12 14.18
C PRO A 65 2.00 -0.26 14.77
N PHE A 66 2.23 -0.38 16.08
CA PHE A 66 2.49 -1.69 16.69
C PHE A 66 1.30 -2.64 16.52
N LEU A 67 0.08 -2.18 16.77
CA LEU A 67 -1.13 -2.98 16.56
C LEU A 67 -1.26 -3.43 15.10
N GLN A 68 -0.97 -2.52 14.15
CA GLN A 68 -1.04 -2.80 12.71
C GLN A 68 -0.11 -3.94 12.27
N TRP A 69 1.04 -4.11 12.91
CA TRP A 69 1.98 -5.17 12.57
C TRP A 69 1.72 -6.44 13.36
N ILE A 70 1.57 -6.32 14.68
CA ILE A 70 1.50 -7.49 15.57
C ILE A 70 0.25 -8.33 15.32
N ILE A 71 -0.93 -7.71 15.18
CA ILE A 71 -2.19 -8.45 15.02
C ILE A 71 -2.20 -9.27 13.72
N PRO A 72 -1.89 -8.70 12.54
CA PRO A 72 -1.78 -9.47 11.30
C PRO A 72 -0.70 -10.55 11.32
N LEU A 73 0.46 -10.29 11.96
CA LEU A 73 1.53 -11.27 12.06
C LEU A 73 1.12 -12.47 12.91
N ILE A 74 0.45 -12.24 14.04
CA ILE A 74 -0.10 -13.31 14.87
C ILE A 74 -1.14 -14.11 14.09
N TYR A 75 -2.03 -13.44 13.35
CA TYR A 75 -3.02 -14.11 12.50
C TYR A 75 -2.36 -14.97 11.40
N SER A 76 -1.20 -14.56 10.90
CA SER A 76 -0.50 -15.21 9.81
C SER A 76 0.42 -16.36 10.24
N ILE A 77 0.48 -16.70 11.54
CA ILE A 77 1.30 -17.81 12.06
C ILE A 77 1.08 -19.12 11.27
N PRO A 78 -0.16 -19.52 10.92
CA PRO A 78 -0.38 -20.75 10.16
C PRO A 78 0.28 -20.78 8.79
N PHE A 79 0.61 -19.65 8.17
CA PHE A 79 1.30 -19.66 6.88
C PHE A 79 2.73 -20.18 6.99
N PHE A 80 3.36 -20.09 8.15
CA PHE A 80 4.73 -20.59 8.34
C PHE A 80 4.82 -22.13 8.36
N THR A 81 3.68 -22.84 8.39
CA THR A 81 3.66 -24.30 8.26
C THR A 81 3.75 -24.75 6.80
N ILE A 82 3.60 -23.83 5.84
CA ILE A 82 3.81 -24.07 4.40
C ILE A 82 5.32 -24.13 4.18
N THR A 83 5.83 -25.27 3.70
CA THR A 83 7.26 -25.47 3.49
C THR A 83 7.62 -25.90 2.07
N ASP A 84 6.65 -26.43 1.30
CA ASP A 84 6.95 -27.23 0.11
C ASP A 84 6.76 -26.46 -1.21
N VAL A 85 7.00 -25.14 -1.20
CA VAL A 85 6.90 -24.31 -2.41
C VAL A 85 8.23 -24.26 -3.14
N GLN A 86 8.25 -24.66 -4.42
CA GLN A 86 9.46 -24.67 -5.27
C GLN A 86 9.24 -23.96 -6.60
N PHE A 87 10.33 -23.61 -7.29
CA PHE A 87 10.26 -23.11 -8.67
C PHE A 87 10.08 -24.24 -9.68
N ASP A 88 9.13 -24.05 -10.60
CA ASP A 88 8.77 -24.97 -11.70
C ASP A 88 9.92 -25.14 -12.71
N SER A 89 10.42 -24.02 -13.25
CA SER A 89 11.49 -24.04 -14.26
C SER A 89 12.38 -22.79 -14.19
N LYS A 90 13.59 -22.90 -14.74
CA LYS A 90 14.58 -21.80 -14.83
C LYS A 90 14.14 -20.67 -15.77
N ASP A 91 13.15 -20.92 -16.63
CA ASP A 91 12.64 -19.96 -17.61
C ASP A 91 11.34 -19.27 -17.17
N SER A 92 10.48 -19.96 -16.40
CA SER A 92 9.18 -19.42 -15.96
C SER A 92 9.15 -18.92 -14.52
N PHE A 93 10.02 -19.42 -13.63
CA PHE A 93 10.03 -19.12 -12.18
C PHE A 93 8.65 -19.19 -11.50
N ASN A 94 7.72 -19.98 -12.05
CA ASN A 94 6.42 -20.18 -11.43
C ASN A 94 6.59 -20.91 -10.10
N MET A 95 5.96 -20.40 -9.05
CA MET A 95 5.94 -21.04 -7.74
C MET A 95 4.91 -22.18 -7.76
N LEU A 96 5.40 -23.42 -7.71
CA LEU A 96 4.59 -24.61 -7.50
C LEU A 96 4.37 -24.76 -5.99
N ALA A 97 3.14 -24.56 -5.56
CA ALA A 97 2.68 -24.83 -4.21
C ALA A 97 1.59 -25.91 -4.30
N GLU A 98 1.47 -26.74 -3.27
CA GLU A 98 0.41 -27.74 -3.26
C GLU A 98 -0.97 -27.09 -3.20
N GLN A 99 -1.97 -27.72 -3.83
CA GLN A 99 -3.32 -27.17 -3.89
C GLN A 99 -3.93 -26.95 -2.49
N GLU A 100 -3.56 -27.80 -1.52
CA GLU A 100 -4.00 -27.69 -0.13
C GLU A 100 -3.45 -26.42 0.53
N GLU A 101 -2.15 -26.17 0.41
CA GLU A 101 -1.47 -24.97 0.95
C GLU A 101 -2.04 -23.69 0.33
N ILE A 102 -2.27 -23.72 -0.98
CA ILE A 102 -2.93 -22.68 -1.77
C ILE A 102 -4.32 -22.35 -1.22
N THR A 103 -5.12 -23.39 -1.00
CA THR A 103 -6.52 -23.24 -0.62
C THR A 103 -6.60 -22.71 0.80
N LEU A 104 -5.73 -23.20 1.69
CA LEU A 104 -5.59 -22.69 3.06
C LEU A 104 -5.23 -21.20 3.08
N ALA A 105 -4.18 -20.80 2.35
CA ALA A 105 -3.73 -19.40 2.30
C ALA A 105 -4.80 -18.46 1.74
N THR A 106 -5.46 -18.88 0.65
CA THR A 106 -6.53 -18.13 -0.01
C THR A 106 -7.76 -18.02 0.90
N PHE A 107 -8.16 -19.12 1.55
CA PHE A 107 -9.31 -19.15 2.45
C PHE A 107 -9.11 -18.24 3.66
N MET A 108 -7.99 -18.37 4.36
CA MET A 108 -7.68 -17.50 5.52
C MET A 108 -7.68 -16.03 5.12
N THR A 109 -7.03 -15.70 4.00
CA THR A 109 -6.99 -14.32 3.51
C THR A 109 -8.39 -13.82 3.15
N ALA A 110 -9.21 -14.63 2.48
CA ALA A 110 -10.58 -14.28 2.12
C ALA A 110 -11.47 -14.04 3.36
N VAL A 111 -11.35 -14.88 4.39
CA VAL A 111 -12.06 -14.69 5.67
C VAL A 111 -11.67 -13.36 6.30
N PHE A 112 -10.37 -13.09 6.41
CA PHE A 112 -9.87 -11.84 6.99
C PHE A 112 -10.34 -10.60 6.22
N LEU A 113 -10.29 -10.66 4.88
CA LEU A 113 -10.76 -9.61 4.00
C LEU A 113 -12.27 -9.36 4.17
N THR A 114 -13.08 -10.41 4.24
CA THR A 114 -14.54 -10.31 4.38
C THR A 114 -14.92 -9.61 5.69
N VAL A 115 -14.30 -10.01 6.80
CA VAL A 115 -14.54 -9.41 8.11
C VAL A 115 -14.10 -7.94 8.12
N SER A 116 -12.90 -7.67 7.61
CA SER A 116 -12.35 -6.31 7.53
C SER A 116 -13.21 -5.40 6.64
N PHE A 117 -13.66 -5.90 5.49
CA PHE A 117 -14.50 -5.16 4.56
C PHE A 117 -15.86 -4.81 5.16
N SER A 118 -16.47 -5.75 5.88
CA SER A 118 -17.76 -5.54 6.56
C SER A 118 -17.65 -4.46 7.64
N MET A 119 -16.60 -4.54 8.47
CA MET A 119 -16.32 -3.55 9.52
C MET A 119 -16.01 -2.16 8.93
N CYS A 120 -15.22 -2.10 7.86
CA CYS A 120 -14.94 -0.86 7.13
C CYS A 120 -16.23 -0.24 6.56
N SER A 121 -17.08 -1.05 5.93
CA SER A 121 -18.34 -0.61 5.34
C SER A 121 -19.26 0.04 6.38
N PHE A 122 -19.38 -0.59 7.55
CA PHE A 122 -20.16 -0.04 8.66
C PHE A 122 -19.61 1.29 9.18
N CYS A 123 -18.29 1.36 9.42
CA CYS A 123 -17.62 2.57 9.90
C CYS A 123 -17.75 3.71 8.88
N TYR A 124 -17.50 3.42 7.60
CA TYR A 124 -17.57 4.39 6.53
C TYR A 124 -18.99 4.90 6.30
N GLY A 125 -19.99 4.01 6.30
CA GLY A 125 -21.40 4.39 6.22
C GLY A 125 -21.81 5.34 7.35
N SER A 126 -21.32 5.10 8.57
CA SER A 126 -21.56 5.98 9.73
C SER A 126 -20.91 7.35 9.58
N ILE A 127 -19.65 7.40 9.12
CA ILE A 127 -18.90 8.64 8.86
C ILE A 127 -19.62 9.47 7.78
N LEU A 128 -19.99 8.82 6.67
CA LEU A 128 -20.65 9.50 5.55
C LEU A 128 -22.01 10.07 5.98
N LYS A 129 -22.80 9.30 6.74
CA LYS A 129 -24.08 9.76 7.29
C LYS A 129 -23.90 11.00 8.18
N PHE A 130 -22.90 10.99 9.06
CA PHE A 130 -22.58 12.13 9.93
C PHE A 130 -22.19 13.38 9.12
N LEU A 131 -21.32 13.22 8.11
CA LEU A 131 -20.89 14.32 7.25
C LEU A 131 -22.02 14.91 6.40
N ILE A 132 -22.89 14.07 5.83
CA ILE A 132 -24.03 14.53 5.03
C ILE A 132 -24.99 15.35 5.90
N ASN A 133 -25.28 14.88 7.12
CA ASN A 133 -26.17 15.58 8.04
C ASN A 133 -25.65 16.96 8.45
N ASN A 134 -24.32 17.12 8.56
CA ASN A 134 -23.67 18.39 8.93
C ASN A 134 -23.19 19.24 7.74
N ARG A 135 -23.46 18.84 6.49
CA ARG A 135 -22.91 19.49 5.28
C ARG A 135 -23.30 20.97 5.15
N TYR A 136 -24.48 21.36 5.62
CA TYR A 136 -25.00 22.72 5.47
C TYR A 136 -24.25 23.77 6.30
N ASN A 137 -23.47 23.35 7.31
CA ASN A 137 -22.56 24.25 7.99
C ASN A 137 -21.35 24.52 7.08
N ALA A 138 -21.35 25.67 6.41
CA ALA A 138 -20.34 26.09 5.41
C ALA A 138 -18.94 26.38 5.99
N ASN A 139 -18.55 25.69 7.05
CA ASN A 139 -17.32 25.93 7.78
C ASN A 139 -16.13 25.32 7.03
N VAL A 140 -15.00 26.04 6.99
CA VAL A 140 -13.77 25.60 6.30
C VAL A 140 -13.27 24.26 6.84
N ALA A 141 -13.51 24.00 8.13
CA ALA A 141 -13.22 22.72 8.77
C ALA A 141 -13.94 21.53 8.09
N ILE A 142 -15.23 21.65 7.75
CA ILE A 142 -16.01 20.57 7.14
C ILE A 142 -15.52 20.25 5.73
N LYS A 143 -15.11 21.27 4.96
CA LYS A 143 -14.47 21.04 3.64
C LYS A 143 -13.16 20.26 3.75
N ARG A 144 -12.37 20.49 4.81
CA ARG A 144 -11.15 19.75 5.07
C ARG A 144 -11.45 18.28 5.43
N GLU A 145 -12.46 18.04 6.27
CA GLU A 145 -12.89 16.67 6.62
C GLU A 145 -13.48 15.92 5.42
N LEU A 146 -14.21 16.60 4.53
CA LEU A 146 -14.72 16.00 3.30
C LEU A 146 -13.59 15.48 2.40
N ARG A 147 -12.50 16.24 2.22
CA ARG A 147 -11.34 15.80 1.43
C ARG A 147 -10.70 14.54 1.99
N LEU A 148 -10.56 14.47 3.32
CA LEU A 148 -10.05 13.27 4.01
C LEU A 148 -10.99 12.07 3.83
N CYS A 149 -12.31 12.30 3.78
CA CYS A 149 -13.29 11.25 3.53
C CYS A 149 -13.21 10.71 2.09
N VAL A 150 -12.91 11.56 1.10
CA VAL A 150 -12.70 11.15 -0.30
C VAL A 150 -11.43 10.31 -0.45
N GLU A 151 -10.35 10.67 0.27
CA GLU A 151 -9.14 9.84 0.35
C GLU A 151 -9.47 8.45 0.96
N LEU A 152 -10.22 8.42 2.06
CA LEU A 152 -10.66 7.18 2.68
C LEU A 152 -11.56 6.34 1.75
N LEU A 153 -12.42 6.98 0.94
CA LEU A 153 -13.24 6.32 -0.07
C LEU A 153 -12.38 5.64 -1.14
N GLY A 154 -11.31 6.29 -1.59
CA GLY A 154 -10.37 5.69 -2.54
C GLY A 154 -9.73 4.41 -2.00
N LEU A 155 -9.36 4.41 -0.71
CA LEU A 155 -8.84 3.23 -0.03
C LEU A 155 -9.89 2.13 0.17
N PHE A 156 -11.14 2.52 0.45
CA PHE A 156 -12.24 1.59 0.54
C PHE A 156 -12.55 0.91 -0.81
N VAL A 157 -12.52 1.66 -1.91
CA VAL A 157 -12.67 1.11 -3.27
C VAL A 157 -11.53 0.15 -3.61
N ALA A 158 -10.28 0.52 -3.29
CA ALA A 158 -9.13 -0.36 -3.44
C ALA A 158 -9.29 -1.67 -2.66
N HIS A 159 -9.78 -1.58 -1.41
CA HIS A 159 -10.06 -2.73 -0.57
C HIS A 159 -11.20 -3.60 -1.13
N ALA A 160 -12.26 -2.98 -1.70
CA ALA A 160 -13.34 -3.69 -2.38
C ALA A 160 -12.84 -4.47 -3.60
N LEU A 161 -11.95 -3.88 -4.40
CA LEU A 161 -11.34 -4.56 -5.56
C LEU A 161 -10.48 -5.74 -5.12
N LEU A 162 -9.70 -5.60 -4.04
CA LEU A 162 -8.92 -6.70 -3.46
C LEU A 162 -9.81 -7.82 -2.92
N PHE A 163 -10.95 -7.46 -2.30
CA PHE A 163 -11.95 -8.42 -1.84
C PHE A 163 -12.52 -9.23 -3.01
N VAL A 164 -12.99 -8.57 -4.07
CA VAL A 164 -13.50 -9.25 -5.27
C VAL A 164 -12.44 -10.16 -5.88
N PHE A 165 -11.19 -9.68 -5.96
CA PHE A 165 -10.07 -10.47 -6.47
C PHE A 165 -9.87 -11.77 -5.67
N HIS A 166 -9.88 -11.71 -4.33
CA HIS A 166 -9.68 -12.89 -3.49
C HIS A 166 -10.89 -13.82 -3.47
N VAL A 167 -12.09 -13.29 -3.62
CA VAL A 167 -13.29 -14.12 -3.81
C VAL A 167 -13.19 -14.90 -5.12
N MET A 168 -12.77 -14.26 -6.22
CA MET A 168 -12.54 -14.95 -7.49
C MET A 168 -11.43 -16.00 -7.37
N LEU A 169 -10.33 -15.65 -6.68
CA LEU A 169 -9.23 -16.58 -6.42
C LEU A 169 -9.70 -17.80 -5.60
N MET A 170 -10.57 -17.59 -4.61
CA MET A 170 -11.17 -18.65 -3.80
C MET A 170 -12.07 -19.57 -4.65
N ILE A 171 -12.92 -19.00 -5.49
CA ILE A 171 -13.82 -19.76 -6.38
C ILE A 171 -12.99 -20.65 -7.33
N PHE A 172 -11.97 -20.09 -8.00
CA PHE A 172 -11.13 -20.88 -8.89
C PHE A 172 -10.28 -21.94 -8.16
N SER A 173 -9.86 -21.66 -6.92
CA SER A 173 -9.17 -22.63 -6.07
C SER A 173 -10.06 -23.84 -5.74
N LEU A 174 -11.37 -23.60 -5.53
CA LEU A 174 -12.35 -24.65 -5.25
C LEU A 174 -12.70 -25.47 -6.50
N GLU A 175 -12.75 -24.84 -7.67
CA GLU A 175 -13.10 -25.49 -8.95
C GLU A 175 -11.96 -26.36 -9.54
N ARG A 176 -10.80 -26.46 -8.88
CA ARG A 176 -9.62 -27.19 -9.40
C ARG A 176 -9.18 -26.72 -10.79
N ASN A 177 -9.42 -25.45 -11.11
CA ASN A 177 -9.05 -24.89 -12.39
C ASN A 177 -7.66 -24.26 -12.29
N ASP A 178 -6.61 -25.07 -12.49
CA ASP A 178 -5.23 -24.67 -12.23
C ASP A 178 -4.77 -23.51 -13.13
N GLY A 179 -5.19 -23.48 -14.41
CA GLY A 179 -4.74 -22.49 -15.39
C GLY A 179 -5.03 -21.03 -14.99
N PRO A 180 -6.29 -20.66 -14.70
CA PRO A 180 -6.66 -19.33 -14.24
C PRO A 180 -6.02 -18.97 -12.90
N VAL A 181 -5.89 -19.91 -11.98
CA VAL A 181 -5.29 -19.67 -10.65
C VAL A 181 -3.82 -19.27 -10.78
N PHE A 182 -3.04 -19.99 -11.61
CA PHE A 182 -1.65 -19.63 -11.87
C PHE A 182 -1.51 -18.27 -12.57
N THR A 183 -2.37 -17.98 -13.54
CA THR A 183 -2.37 -16.69 -14.25
C THR A 183 -2.72 -15.53 -13.33
N LEU A 184 -3.76 -15.69 -12.49
CA LEU A 184 -4.18 -14.66 -11.54
C LEU A 184 -3.06 -14.35 -10.54
N ARG A 185 -2.30 -15.38 -10.11
CA ARG A 185 -1.18 -15.22 -9.19
C ARG A 185 0.01 -14.48 -9.78
N SER A 186 0.31 -14.63 -11.07
CA SER A 186 1.43 -13.88 -11.67
C SER A 186 1.13 -12.38 -11.73
N VAL A 187 -0.13 -12.03 -11.97
CA VAL A 187 -0.60 -10.63 -12.03
C VAL A 187 -0.81 -10.04 -10.63
N PHE A 188 -1.00 -10.89 -9.62
CA PHE A 188 -1.35 -10.48 -8.27
C PHE A 188 -0.32 -9.55 -7.59
N PRO A 189 0.99 -9.84 -7.58
CA PRO A 189 2.01 -8.93 -7.05
C PRO A 189 2.00 -7.56 -7.73
N VAL A 190 1.71 -7.50 -9.04
CA VAL A 190 1.64 -6.25 -9.80
C VAL A 190 0.46 -5.39 -9.33
N ILE A 191 -0.74 -5.99 -9.23
CA ILE A 191 -1.93 -5.32 -8.69
C ILE A 191 -1.68 -4.87 -7.26
N THR A 192 -1.14 -5.76 -6.43
CA THR A 192 -0.80 -5.48 -5.03
C THR A 192 0.21 -4.34 -4.90
N GLY A 193 1.24 -4.30 -5.75
CA GLY A 193 2.21 -3.22 -5.82
C GLY A 193 1.54 -1.89 -6.17
N PHE A 194 0.76 -1.87 -7.24
CA PHE A 194 0.03 -0.67 -7.67
C PHE A 194 -0.92 -0.14 -6.58
N MET A 195 -1.66 -1.04 -5.93
CA MET A 195 -2.57 -0.72 -4.82
C MET A 195 -1.85 -0.08 -3.63
N SER A 196 -0.57 -0.42 -3.41
CA SER A 196 0.21 0.15 -2.29
C SER A 196 0.54 1.63 -2.50
N TYR A 197 0.60 2.08 -3.75
CA TYR A 197 0.80 3.49 -4.10
C TYR A 197 -0.48 4.31 -4.06
N ILE A 198 -1.66 3.70 -3.87
CA ILE A 198 -2.94 4.41 -3.87
C ILE A 198 -2.96 5.54 -2.84
N ASN A 199 -2.39 5.34 -1.65
CA ASN A 199 -2.27 6.40 -0.66
C ASN A 199 -1.54 7.64 -1.20
N VAL A 200 -0.46 7.43 -1.97
CA VAL A 200 0.32 8.51 -2.60
C VAL A 200 -0.47 9.17 -3.72
N TRP A 201 -1.12 8.37 -4.57
CA TRP A 201 -1.97 8.87 -5.66
C TRP A 201 -3.11 9.73 -5.12
N LEU A 202 -3.81 9.26 -4.08
CA LEU A 202 -4.90 9.98 -3.45
C LEU A 202 -4.42 11.27 -2.77
N MET A 203 -3.29 11.24 -2.08
CA MET A 203 -2.68 12.44 -1.51
C MET A 203 -2.35 13.47 -2.61
N PHE A 204 -1.77 13.05 -3.72
CA PHE A 204 -1.40 13.95 -4.82
C PHE A 204 -2.63 14.57 -5.52
N ILE A 205 -3.66 13.78 -5.75
CA ILE A 205 -4.90 14.22 -6.42
C ILE A 205 -5.70 15.18 -5.53
N PHE A 206 -5.93 14.82 -4.27
CA PHE A 206 -6.89 15.51 -3.41
C PHE A 206 -6.30 16.57 -2.49
N ASN A 207 -4.98 16.57 -2.26
CA ASN A 207 -4.33 17.54 -1.40
C ASN A 207 -3.62 18.62 -2.21
N THR A 208 -4.36 19.66 -2.61
CA THR A 208 -3.82 20.83 -3.32
C THR A 208 -2.66 21.50 -2.56
N ASP A 209 -2.70 21.52 -1.22
CA ASP A 209 -1.62 22.13 -0.43
C ASP A 209 -0.33 21.30 -0.50
N MET A 210 -0.45 19.97 -0.45
CA MET A 210 0.70 19.07 -0.63
C MET A 210 1.22 19.10 -2.06
N ARG A 211 0.33 19.11 -3.06
CA ARG A 211 0.71 19.26 -4.48
C ARG A 211 1.47 20.56 -4.71
N ASN A 212 1.00 21.67 -4.17
CA ASN A 212 1.65 22.97 -4.31
C ASN A 212 3.02 23.00 -3.60
N LYS A 213 3.15 22.36 -2.43
CA LYS A 213 4.45 22.21 -1.75
C LYS A 213 5.43 21.36 -2.54
N ILE A 214 4.99 20.23 -3.09
CA ILE A 214 5.82 19.34 -3.92
C ILE A 214 6.26 20.07 -5.19
N LEU A 215 5.34 20.75 -5.88
CA LEU A 215 5.65 21.54 -7.06
C LEU A 215 6.61 22.70 -6.75
N HIS A 216 6.48 23.33 -5.59
CA HIS A 216 7.40 24.37 -5.14
C HIS A 216 8.81 23.81 -4.87
N ILE A 217 8.92 22.64 -4.24
CA ILE A 217 10.22 21.98 -4.00
C ILE A 217 10.89 21.62 -5.33
N ILE A 218 10.13 21.07 -6.28
CA ILE A 218 10.63 20.73 -7.62
C ILE A 218 11.07 21.99 -8.38
N SER A 219 10.24 23.03 -8.39
CA SER A 219 10.57 24.31 -9.05
C SER A 219 11.78 25.00 -8.41
N CYS A 220 11.94 24.89 -7.09
CA CYS A 220 13.10 25.45 -6.38
C CYS A 220 14.38 24.66 -6.69
N HIS A 221 14.28 23.33 -6.82
CA HIS A 221 15.38 22.48 -7.24
C HIS A 221 15.83 22.79 -8.68
N GLU A 222 14.89 22.99 -9.62
CA GLU A 222 15.20 23.41 -10.99
C GLU A 222 15.87 24.77 -11.04
N ASN A 223 15.36 25.75 -10.29
CA ASN A 223 15.99 27.07 -10.20
C ASN A 223 17.41 27.01 -9.63
N MET A 224 17.64 26.20 -8.59
CA MET A 224 18.95 26.05 -7.98
C MET A 224 19.94 25.35 -8.94
N SER A 225 19.52 24.30 -9.65
CA SER A 225 20.33 23.66 -10.70
C SER A 225 20.67 24.61 -11.86
N CYS A 226 19.72 25.45 -12.28
CA CYS A 226 19.95 26.45 -13.33
C CYS A 226 20.97 27.51 -12.90
N ILE A 227 20.89 27.98 -11.64
CA ILE A 227 21.87 28.93 -11.08
C ILE A 227 23.24 28.28 -11.00
N LEU A 228 23.34 27.04 -10.52
CA LEU A 228 24.62 26.33 -10.41
C LEU A 228 25.29 26.16 -11.78
N ASN A 229 24.52 25.76 -12.79
CA ASN A 229 25.01 25.64 -14.17
C ASN A 229 25.47 27.00 -14.73
N LYS A 230 24.74 28.08 -14.49
CA LYS A 230 25.18 29.42 -14.90
C LYS A 230 26.48 29.85 -14.21
N VAL A 231 26.64 29.55 -12.92
CA VAL A 231 27.87 29.86 -12.17
C VAL A 231 29.04 29.03 -12.69
N ILE A 232 28.86 27.74 -12.91
CA ILE A 232 29.91 26.85 -13.45
C ILE A 232 30.36 27.29 -14.85
N VAL A 233 29.42 27.62 -15.75
CA VAL A 233 29.74 28.13 -17.09
C VAL A 233 30.51 29.46 -17.00
N LYS A 234 30.10 30.37 -16.11
CA LYS A 234 30.76 31.67 -15.94
C LYS A 234 32.18 31.53 -15.37
N ILE A 235 32.40 30.58 -14.46
CA ILE A 235 33.74 30.24 -13.93
C ILE A 235 34.61 29.64 -15.05
N SER A 236 34.07 28.76 -15.90
CA SER A 236 34.80 28.15 -17.02
C SER A 236 35.20 29.19 -18.08
N GLN A 237 34.32 30.13 -18.41
CA GLN A 237 34.65 31.22 -19.35
C GLN A 237 35.65 32.22 -18.76
N GLY A 238 35.57 32.49 -17.45
CA GLY A 238 36.55 33.31 -16.75
C GLY A 238 37.95 32.69 -16.73
N THR A 239 38.05 31.37 -16.63
CA THR A 239 39.33 30.65 -16.68
C THR A 239 39.95 30.63 -18.08
N GLU A 240 39.14 30.55 -19.15
CA GLU A 240 39.63 30.68 -20.53
C GLU A 240 40.14 32.09 -20.85
N THR A 241 39.41 33.12 -20.42
CA THR A 241 39.79 34.53 -20.70
C THR A 241 41.08 34.93 -19.97
N THR A 242 41.33 34.37 -18.79
CA THR A 242 42.56 34.60 -18.02
C THR A 242 43.76 33.85 -18.61
N ARG A 243 43.50 32.69 -19.25
CA ARG A 243 44.52 31.90 -19.94
C ARG A 243 44.96 32.55 -21.26
N ILE A 244 44.08 33.27 -21.95
CA ILE A 244 44.44 33.99 -23.20
C ILE A 244 45.30 35.24 -22.91
N ARG A 245 45.11 35.90 -21.76
CA ARG A 245 45.90 37.09 -21.37
C ARG A 245 47.30 36.79 -20.85
N THR A 246 47.64 35.54 -20.55
CA THR A 246 48.98 35.13 -20.11
C THR A 246 49.88 34.65 -21.27
N PHE A 247 49.35 34.57 -22.49
CA PHE A 247 50.07 34.15 -23.70
C PHE A 247 50.15 35.23 -24.79
N ALA A 248 49.78 36.47 -24.47
CA ALA A 248 50.01 37.67 -25.31
C ALA A 248 50.95 38.62 -24.56
#